data_AF-A0A0X1RYU8-F1
#
_entry.id   AF-A0A0X1RYU8-F1
#
_cell.length_a   1.000
_cell.length_b   1.000
_cell.length_c   1.000
_cell.angle_alpha   90.00
_cell.angle_beta   90.00
_cell.angle_gamma   90.00
#
_symmetry.space_group_name_H-M   'P 1'
#
loop_
_entity.id
_entity.type
_entity.pdbx_description
1 polymer ?
#
loop_
_entity_poly.entity_id
_entity_poly.type
_entity_poly.pdbx_seq_one_letter_code
_entity_poly.pdbx_strand_id
1 'polypeptide(L)'
;MKNMKAMDFVPTTVIGTALILLAIYLWRTKNLQMLIGMQVTQIKKSLLQVATNSAYFLLGIGILTVLLPISEQTSGLLLALHLIIILISVLSLVIYIQKQKK
;
A
#
# COMPACT_ATOMS: atom_id res chain seq x y z
N MET A 1 -11.23 -28.27 -6.78
CA MET A 1 -11.61 -26.84 -6.78
C MET A 1 -12.49 -26.59 -5.57
N LYS A 2 -11.95 -25.98 -4.51
CA LYS A 2 -12.70 -25.62 -3.30
C LYS A 2 -13.47 -24.34 -3.61
N ASN A 3 -14.78 -24.36 -3.47
CA ASN A 3 -15.64 -23.18 -3.63
C ASN A 3 -15.31 -22.14 -2.55
N MET A 4 -14.31 -21.29 -2.79
CA MET A 4 -14.18 -20.03 -2.08
C MET A 4 -15.31 -19.13 -2.55
N LYS A 5 -16.25 -18.86 -1.64
CA LYS A 5 -17.40 -18.01 -1.90
C LYS A 5 -16.89 -16.61 -2.17
N ALA A 6 -17.49 -15.91 -3.12
CA ALA A 6 -17.18 -14.52 -3.47
C ALA A 6 -17.07 -13.55 -2.26
N MET A 7 -17.58 -13.94 -1.08
CA MET A 7 -17.41 -13.24 0.20
C MET A 7 -15.96 -13.04 0.64
N ASP A 8 -15.02 -13.95 0.32
CA ASP A 8 -13.61 -13.79 0.72
C ASP A 8 -12.85 -12.76 -0.14
N PHE A 9 -13.40 -12.43 -1.32
CA PHE A 9 -12.82 -11.46 -2.26
C PHE A 9 -13.18 -10.00 -1.93
N VAL A 10 -14.33 -9.77 -1.31
CA VAL A 10 -14.88 -8.42 -1.10
C VAL A 10 -14.00 -7.58 -0.16
N PRO A 11 -13.50 -8.09 0.98
CA PRO A 11 -12.70 -7.28 1.89
C PRO A 11 -11.38 -6.82 1.26
N THR A 12 -10.66 -7.70 0.57
CA THR A 12 -9.37 -7.43 -0.07
C THR A 12 -9.51 -6.46 -1.25
N THR A 13 -10.55 -6.62 -2.07
CA THR A 13 -10.82 -5.68 -3.16
C THR A 13 -11.22 -4.31 -2.63
N VAL A 14 -12.10 -4.21 -1.62
CA VAL A 14 -12.48 -2.93 -1.01
C VAL A 14 -11.28 -2.21 -0.40
N ILE A 15 -10.42 -2.92 0.34
CA ILE A 15 -9.19 -2.34 0.91
C ILE A 15 -8.24 -1.88 -0.20
N GLY A 16 -8.00 -2.73 -1.20
CA GLY A 16 -7.12 -2.40 -2.32
C GLY A 16 -7.59 -1.17 -3.10
N THR A 17 -8.89 -1.08 -3.40
CA THR A 17 -9.47 0.08 -4.07
C THR A 17 -9.41 1.33 -3.19
N ALA A 18 -9.67 1.22 -1.89
CA ALA A 18 -9.55 2.35 -0.96
C ALA A 18 -8.12 2.91 -0.92
N LEU A 19 -7.10 2.05 -0.92
CA LEU A 19 -5.70 2.44 -0.97
C LEU A 19 -5.33 3.16 -2.28
N ILE A 20 -5.86 2.69 -3.42
CA ILE A 20 -5.67 3.33 -4.72
C ILE A 20 -6.31 4.73 -4.74
N LEU A 21 -7.54 4.86 -4.24
CA LEU A 21 -8.23 6.15 -4.15
C LEU A 21 -7.47 7.12 -3.24
N LEU A 22 -6.96 6.64 -2.11
CA LEU A 22 -6.13 7.43 -1.19
C LEU A 22 -4.83 7.87 -1.88
N ALA A 23 -4.18 7.00 -2.66
CA ALA A 23 -2.99 7.33 -3.43
C ALA A 23 -3.24 8.45 -4.45
N ILE A 24 -4.34 8.34 -5.22
CA ILE A 24 -4.74 9.34 -6.23
C ILE A 24 -5.06 10.66 -5.55
N TYR A 25 -5.80 10.64 -4.45
CA TYR A 25 -6.11 11.84 -3.67
C TYR A 25 -4.83 12.52 -3.19
N LEU A 26 -3.89 11.76 -2.64
CA LEU A 26 -2.64 12.32 -2.14
C LEU A 26 -1.77 12.89 -3.26
N TRP A 27 -1.79 12.24 -4.42
CA TRP A 27 -1.12 12.73 -5.62
C TRP A 27 -1.67 14.09 -6.05
N ARG A 28 -3.00 14.25 -6.01
CA ARG A 28 -3.69 15.48 -6.44
C ARG A 28 -3.53 16.61 -5.44
N THR A 29 -3.71 16.33 -4.15
CA THR A 29 -3.73 17.36 -3.10
C THR A 29 -2.36 17.65 -2.51
N LYS A 30 -1.41 16.72 -2.64
CA LYS A 30 -0.11 16.75 -1.96
C LYS A 30 -0.20 16.96 -0.44
N ASN A 31 -1.40 16.77 0.14
CA ASN A 31 -1.65 17.03 1.54
C ASN A 31 -1.33 15.79 2.38
N LEU A 32 -0.10 15.74 2.90
CA LEU A 32 0.41 14.66 3.74
C LEU A 32 -0.24 14.59 5.12
N GLN A 33 -0.88 15.67 5.60
CA GLN A 33 -1.50 15.70 6.94
C GLN A 33 -2.61 14.66 7.08
N MET A 34 -3.19 14.21 5.95
CA MET A 34 -4.24 13.21 5.94
C MET A 34 -3.72 11.77 6.04
N LEU A 35 -2.46 11.52 5.67
CA LEU A 35 -1.96 10.14 5.54
C LEU A 35 -1.65 9.50 6.88
N ILE A 36 -1.14 10.29 7.81
CA ILE A 36 -0.82 9.88 9.18
C ILE A 36 -0.87 11.19 9.97
N GLY A 37 -1.46 11.20 11.16
CA GLY A 37 -1.39 12.33 12.11
C GLY A 37 0.03 12.66 12.60
N MET A 38 1.05 12.36 11.81
CA MET A 38 2.41 12.85 11.97
C MET A 38 2.41 14.35 11.77
N GLN A 39 2.86 15.08 12.80
CA GLN A 39 3.26 16.47 12.64
C GLN A 39 4.34 16.53 11.53
N VAL A 40 3.91 17.02 10.37
CA VAL A 40 4.67 17.12 9.13
C VAL A 40 5.96 17.95 9.29
N THR A 41 6.09 18.67 10.40
CA THR A 41 7.21 19.51 10.81
C THR A 41 8.52 18.75 11.06
N GLN A 42 8.51 17.42 11.22
CA GLN A 42 9.72 16.62 11.50
C GLN A 42 10.37 15.97 10.27
N ILE A 43 9.88 16.22 9.05
CA ILE A 43 10.38 15.54 7.85
C ILE A 43 11.57 16.32 7.26
N LYS A 44 12.75 15.69 7.21
CA LYS A 44 13.98 16.29 6.62
C LYS A 44 13.91 16.55 5.12
N LYS A 45 13.08 15.81 4.39
CA LYS A 45 12.89 15.96 2.92
C LYS A 45 11.73 16.88 2.60
N SER A 46 11.74 17.43 1.38
CA SER A 46 10.63 18.20 0.83
C SER A 46 9.32 17.41 0.97
N LEU A 47 8.31 18.06 1.54
CA LEU A 47 6.97 17.50 1.72
C LEU A 47 6.38 16.99 0.41
N LEU A 48 6.68 17.66 -0.70
CA LEU A 48 6.25 17.24 -2.03
C LEU A 48 6.84 15.88 -2.43
N GLN A 49 8.12 15.65 -2.11
CA GLN A 49 8.79 14.39 -2.43
C GLN A 49 8.28 13.26 -1.55
N VAL A 50 8.02 13.53 -0.27
CA VAL A 50 7.43 12.53 0.64
C VAL A 50 6.00 12.20 0.22
N ALA A 51 5.18 13.19 -0.13
CA ALA A 51 3.82 12.99 -0.62
C ALA A 51 3.80 12.11 -1.86
N THR A 52 4.68 12.40 -2.81
CA THR A 52 4.76 11.67 -4.07
C THR A 52 5.22 10.22 -3.84
N ASN A 53 6.23 9.99 -2.99
CA ASN A 53 6.68 8.65 -2.65
C ASN A 53 5.62 7.84 -1.89
N SER A 54 4.90 8.47 -0.96
CA SER A 54 3.80 7.83 -0.24
C SER A 54 2.64 7.48 -1.17
N ALA A 55 2.30 8.35 -2.13
CA ALA A 55 1.28 8.06 -3.14
C ALA A 55 1.66 6.85 -4.00
N TYR A 56 2.91 6.78 -4.49
CA TYR A 56 3.39 5.62 -5.23
C TYR A 56 3.34 4.33 -4.42
N PHE A 57 3.74 4.39 -3.15
CA PHE A 57 3.69 3.25 -2.25
C PHE A 57 2.25 2.73 -2.07
N LEU A 58 1.30 3.63 -1.76
CA LEU A 58 -0.10 3.28 -1.58
C LEU A 58 -0.73 2.70 -2.85
N LEU A 59 -0.38 3.25 -4.01
CA LEU A 59 -0.84 2.75 -5.29
C LEU A 59 -0.32 1.33 -5.55
N GLY A 60 0.98 1.09 -5.30
CA GLY A 60 1.60 -0.23 -5.43
C GLY A 60 0.98 -1.27 -4.51
N ILE A 61 0.83 -0.95 -3.22
CA ILE A 61 0.19 -1.87 -2.25
C ILE A 61 -1.29 -2.07 -2.57
N GLY A 62 -2.00 -1.02 -3.00
CA GLY A 62 -3.39 -1.13 -3.41
C GLY A 62 -3.58 -2.12 -4.55
N ILE A 63 -2.75 -2.05 -5.60
CA ILE A 63 -2.76 -3.01 -6.71
C ILE A 63 -2.42 -4.42 -6.23
N LEU A 64 -1.35 -4.60 -5.45
CA LEU A 64 -0.97 -5.92 -4.92
C LEU A 64 -2.09 -6.53 -4.06
N THR A 65 -2.81 -5.70 -3.30
CA THR A 65 -3.94 -6.15 -2.46
C THR A 65 -5.13 -6.60 -3.31
N VAL A 66 -5.42 -5.92 -4.42
CA VAL A 66 -6.46 -6.33 -5.39
C VAL A 66 -6.08 -7.63 -6.11
N LEU A 67 -4.78 -7.85 -6.37
CA LEU A 67 -4.27 -9.04 -7.06
C LEU A 67 -4.06 -10.25 -6.15
N LEU A 68 -4.10 -10.06 -4.82
CA LEU A 68 -3.91 -11.12 -3.82
C LEU A 68 -4.87 -12.31 -4.03
N PRO A 69 -6.18 -12.11 -4.27
CA PRO A 69 -7.11 -13.23 -4.42
C PRO A 69 -6.88 -14.02 -5.72
N ILE A 70 -6.43 -13.35 -6.79
CA ILE A 70 -6.03 -14.01 -8.05
C ILE A 70 -4.81 -14.91 -7.79
N SER A 71 -3.89 -14.42 -6.96
CA SER A 71 -2.69 -15.16 -6.58
C SER A 71 -3.00 -16.42 -5.78
N GLU A 72 -3.95 -16.33 -4.85
CA GLU A 72 -4.47 -17.45 -4.08
C GLU A 72 -5.15 -18.51 -4.96
N GLN A 73 -5.93 -18.08 -5.96
CA GLN A 73 -6.60 -19.00 -6.90
C GLN A 73 -5.65 -19.72 -7.86
N THR A 74 -4.52 -19.10 -8.18
CA THR A 74 -3.60 -19.63 -9.20
C THR A 74 -2.69 -20.71 -8.64
N SER A 75 -1.95 -20.43 -7.55
CA SER A 75 -1.13 -21.45 -6.88
C SER A 75 -0.64 -20.97 -5.51
N GLY A 76 -0.43 -21.91 -4.58
CA GLY A 76 0.14 -21.60 -3.25
C GLY A 76 1.55 -20.98 -3.30
N LEU A 77 2.36 -21.35 -4.31
CA LEU A 77 3.70 -20.78 -4.50
C LEU A 77 3.62 -19.32 -4.97
N LEU A 78 2.70 -19.00 -5.88
CA LEU A 78 2.48 -17.63 -6.34
C LEU A 78 1.90 -16.75 -5.23
N LEU A 79 1.00 -17.29 -4.40
CA LEU A 79 0.54 -16.62 -3.17
C LEU A 79 1.69 -16.32 -2.20
N ALA A 80 2.57 -17.28 -1.94
CA ALA A 80 3.73 -17.08 -1.06
C ALA A 80 4.66 -15.97 -1.59
N LEU A 81 4.97 -15.97 -2.88
CA LEU A 81 5.76 -14.90 -3.51
C LEU A 81 5.06 -13.53 -3.40
N HIS A 82 3.75 -13.48 -3.62
CA HIS A 82 2.97 -12.24 -3.49
C HIS A 82 3.06 -11.67 -2.07
N LEU A 83 2.92 -12.52 -1.05
CA LEU A 83 3.03 -12.13 0.35
C LEU A 83 4.44 -11.65 0.71
N ILE A 84 5.49 -12.29 0.17
CA ILE A 84 6.88 -11.85 0.34
C ILE A 84 7.09 -10.46 -0.25
N ILE A 85 6.54 -10.19 -1.44
CA ILE A 85 6.64 -8.86 -2.09
C ILE A 85 5.95 -7.79 -1.24
N ILE A 86 4.75 -8.08 -0.71
CA ILE A 86 4.04 -7.16 0.19
C ILE A 86 4.87 -6.91 1.45
N LEU A 87 5.42 -7.96 2.07
CA LEU A 87 6.24 -7.85 3.27
C LEU A 87 7.49 -6.98 3.04
N ILE A 88 8.24 -7.23 1.96
CA ILE A 88 9.43 -6.45 1.59
C ILE A 88 9.06 -4.98 1.34
N SER A 89 7.91 -4.74 0.70
CA SER A 89 7.43 -3.38 0.43
C SER A 89 7.13 -2.63 1.73
N VAL A 90 6.43 -3.27 2.67
CA VAL A 90 6.14 -2.70 3.99
C VAL A 90 7.42 -2.46 4.80
N LEU A 91 8.35 -3.42 4.82
CA LEU A 91 9.66 -3.26 5.47
C LEU A 91 10.44 -2.07 4.89
N SER A 92 10.45 -1.93 3.56
CA SER A 92 11.09 -0.82 2.87
C SER A 92 10.49 0.53 3.27
N LEU A 93 9.17 0.60 3.45
CA LEU A 93 8.50 1.79 3.95
C LEU A 93 8.91 2.11 5.40
N VAL A 94 8.93 1.11 6.29
CA VAL A 94 9.33 1.30 7.69
C VAL A 94 10.76 1.86 7.76
N ILE A 95 11.69 1.27 7.02
CA ILE A 95 13.08 1.74 6.92
C ILE A 95 13.14 3.16 6.36
N TYR A 96 12.36 3.46 5.31
CA TYR A 96 12.28 4.79 4.73
C TYR A 96 11.81 5.83 5.76
N ILE A 97 10.73 5.56 6.51
CA ILE A 97 10.21 6.45 7.54
C ILE A 97 11.21 6.64 8.67
N GLN A 98 11.86 5.57 9.13
CA GLN A 98 12.91 5.67 10.17
C GLN A 98 14.07 6.56 9.72
N LYS A 99 14.47 6.49 8.44
CA LYS A 99 15.49 7.40 7.87
C LYS A 99 15.03 8.85 7.77
N GLN A 100 13.73 9.14 7.69
CA GLN A 100 13.22 10.51 7.69
C GLN A 100 13.15 11.13 9.09
N LYS A 101 13.07 10.31 10.14
CA LYS A 101 12.96 10.76 11.55
C LYS A 101 14.31 11.03 12.24
N LYS A 102 15.41 10.42 11.77
CA LYS A 102 16.78 10.64 12.29
C LYS A 102 17.45 11.81 11.59
#